data_AF-A0A2D4F519-F1
#
_entry.id   AF-A0A2D4F519-F1
#
_cell.length_a   1.000
_cell.length_b   1.000
_cell.length_c   1.000
_cell.angle_alpha   90.00
_cell.angle_beta   90.00
_cell.angle_gamma   90.00
#
_symmetry.space_group_name_H-M   'P 1'
#
loop_
_entity.id
_entity.type
_entity.pdbx_description
1 polymer ?
#
loop_
_entity_poly.entity_id
_entity_poly.type
_entity_poly.pdbx_seq_one_letter_code
_entity_poly.pdbx_strand_id
1 'polypeptide(L)'
;KSDVFFLYLLPPIVLDAGYFMPTRLFFENFGTIFWYAVVGTLWNSFGIGISLFAICQVEAFGLSDITLLQSLLFGSLISAVDPVAVLAVFENIHVNEQLYILVFGESLLNDAVTVVLYNLFKSFCQMRTIEAIDIFAG
;
A
#
# COMPACT_ATOMS: atom_id res chain seq x y z
N LYS A 1 -11.63 -21.34 5.66
CA LYS A 1 -10.31 -21.93 6.04
C LYS A 1 -9.20 -20.88 5.87
N SER A 2 -9.41 -19.67 6.39
CA SER A 2 -8.45 -18.55 6.29
C SER A 2 -8.09 -18.02 7.68
N ASP A 3 -8.99 -18.20 8.64
CA ASP A 3 -8.82 -17.75 10.03
C ASP A 3 -7.66 -18.45 10.74
N VAL A 4 -7.40 -19.72 10.40
CA VAL A 4 -6.27 -20.48 10.99
C VAL A 4 -4.92 -19.89 10.57
N PHE A 5 -4.81 -19.43 9.32
CA PHE A 5 -3.57 -18.80 8.84
C PHE A 5 -3.35 -17.45 9.52
N PHE A 6 -4.39 -16.62 9.58
CA PHE A 6 -4.33 -15.30 10.23
C PHE A 6 -4.10 -15.38 11.74
N LEU A 7 -4.64 -16.39 12.44
CA LEU A 7 -4.52 -16.52 13.90
C LEU A 7 -3.27 -17.27 14.37
N TYR A 8 -2.72 -18.18 13.57
CA TYR A 8 -1.61 -19.04 14.03
C TYR A 8 -0.30 -18.85 13.27
N LEU A 9 -0.33 -18.51 11.98
CA LEU A 9 0.89 -18.30 11.20
C LEU A 9 1.32 -16.83 11.16
N LEU A 10 0.37 -15.91 11.03
CA LEU A 10 0.67 -14.48 10.90
C LEU A 10 1.32 -13.88 12.17
N PRO A 11 0.90 -14.22 13.41
CA PRO A 11 1.49 -13.61 14.60
C PRO A 11 2.96 -13.99 14.84
N PRO A 12 3.39 -15.27 14.72
CA PRO A 12 4.81 -15.62 14.81
C PRO A 12 5.67 -14.95 13.74
N ILE A 13 5.17 -14.83 12.50
CA ILE A 13 5.91 -14.23 11.38
C ILE A 13 6.13 -12.73 11.63
N VAL A 14 5.09 -12.01 12.06
CA VAL A 14 5.19 -10.57 12.39
C VAL A 14 6.07 -10.35 13.63
N LEU A 15 6.00 -11.26 14.62
CA LEU A 15 6.85 -11.20 15.81
C LEU A 15 8.33 -11.40 15.48
N ASP A 16 8.65 -12.38 14.62
CA ASP A 16 10.02 -12.67 14.19
C ASP A 16 10.61 -11.50 13.39
N ALA A 17 9.83 -10.96 12.44
CA ALA A 17 10.18 -9.77 11.69
C ALA A 17 10.37 -8.53 12.59
N GLY A 18 9.56 -8.37 13.64
CA GLY A 18 9.68 -7.29 14.62
C GLY A 18 10.84 -7.46 15.61
N TYR A 19 11.17 -8.70 15.98
CA TYR A 19 12.22 -9.00 16.96
C TYR A 19 13.63 -8.84 16.38
N PHE A 20 13.83 -9.21 15.11
CA PHE A 20 15.09 -9.00 14.40
C PHE A 20 15.23 -7.60 13.80
N MET A 21 14.20 -6.75 13.88
CA MET A 21 14.27 -5.38 13.41
C MET A 21 15.11 -4.53 14.40
N PRO A 22 16.17 -3.83 13.96
CA PRO A 22 16.87 -2.85 14.77
C PRO A 22 15.97 -1.63 15.05
N THR A 23 15.12 -1.76 16.06
CA THR A 23 14.04 -0.82 16.42
C THR A 23 14.54 0.61 16.62
N ARG A 24 15.76 0.81 17.14
CA ARG A 24 16.32 2.15 17.39
C ARG A 24 16.44 2.97 16.11
N LEU A 25 17.03 2.40 15.06
CA LEU A 25 17.23 3.09 13.77
C LEU A 25 15.91 3.27 13.01
N PHE A 26 14.97 2.34 13.17
CA PHE A 26 13.61 2.46 12.63
C PHE A 26 12.85 3.63 13.26
N PHE A 27 12.84 3.74 14.59
CA PHE A 27 12.16 4.82 15.30
C PHE A 27 12.86 6.18 15.13
N GLU A 28 14.19 6.21 14.97
CA GLU A 28 14.94 7.43 14.62
C GLU A 28 14.56 7.98 13.24
N ASN A 29 14.18 7.13 12.28
CA ASN A 29 13.81 7.52 10.92
C ASN A 29 12.31 7.38 10.61
N PHE A 30 11.47 7.15 11.64
CA PHE A 30 10.05 6.84 11.47
C PHE A 30 9.30 7.91 10.67
N GLY A 31 9.59 9.19 10.88
CA GLY A 31 8.95 10.27 10.13
C GLY A 31 9.21 10.21 8.63
N THR A 32 10.46 9.90 8.25
CA THR A 32 10.86 9.74 6.85
C THR A 32 10.20 8.51 6.23
N ILE A 33 10.20 7.38 6.95
CA ILE A 33 9.55 6.14 6.54
C ILE A 33 8.05 6.36 6.32
N PHE A 34 7.38 7.00 7.28
CA PHE A 34 5.96 7.31 7.21
C PHE A 34 5.64 8.22 6.03
N TRP A 35 6.46 9.25 5.78
CA TRP A 35 6.28 10.14 4.65
C TRP A 35 6.39 9.40 3.32
N TYR A 36 7.42 8.57 3.15
CA TYR A 36 7.59 7.77 1.93
C TYR A 36 6.47 6.75 1.75
N ALA A 37 6.08 6.05 2.80
CA ALA A 37 4.98 5.09 2.74
C ALA A 37 3.67 5.79 2.37
N VAL A 38 3.23 6.80 3.11
CA VAL A 38 1.92 7.41 2.87
C VAL A 38 1.88 8.15 1.53
N VAL A 39 2.83 9.05 1.27
CA VAL A 39 2.83 9.87 0.05
C VAL A 39 3.15 9.02 -1.17
N GLY A 40 4.07 8.06 -1.05
CA GLY A 40 4.43 7.14 -2.12
C GLY A 40 3.25 6.24 -2.52
N THR A 41 2.58 5.62 -1.55
CA THR A 41 1.41 4.77 -1.79
C THR A 41 0.24 5.55 -2.36
N LEU A 42 -0.03 6.76 -1.87
CA LEU A 42 -1.07 7.62 -2.43
C LEU A 42 -0.77 7.97 -3.89
N TRP A 43 0.45 8.42 -4.16
CA TRP A 43 0.87 8.76 -5.52
C TRP A 43 0.79 7.56 -6.48
N ASN A 44 1.21 6.39 -6.01
CA ASN A 44 1.15 5.15 -6.78
C ASN A 44 -0.31 4.71 -7.04
N SER A 45 -1.15 4.68 -6.00
CA SER A 45 -2.57 4.34 -6.10
C SER A 45 -3.34 5.25 -7.06
N PHE A 46 -3.17 6.57 -6.92
CA PHE A 46 -3.81 7.56 -7.81
C PHE A 46 -3.22 7.51 -9.21
N GLY A 47 -1.90 7.35 -9.36
CA GLY A 47 -1.23 7.23 -10.65
C GLY A 47 -1.75 6.04 -11.45
N ILE A 48 -1.82 4.86 -10.83
CA ILE A 48 -2.38 3.64 -11.46
C ILE A 48 -3.87 3.83 -11.75
N GLY A 49 -4.66 4.31 -10.79
CA GLY A 49 -6.10 4.46 -10.98
C GLY A 49 -6.48 5.48 -12.06
N ILE A 50 -5.82 6.64 -12.11
CA ILE A 50 -6.06 7.67 -13.12
C ILE A 50 -5.55 7.22 -14.49
N SER A 51 -4.37 6.59 -14.57
CA SER A 51 -3.85 6.09 -15.84
C SER A 51 -4.74 5.00 -16.44
N LEU A 52 -5.24 4.07 -15.63
CA LEU A 52 -6.21 3.07 -16.07
C LEU A 52 -7.52 3.70 -16.54
N PHE A 53 -8.04 4.68 -15.80
CA PHE A 53 -9.24 5.42 -16.22
C PHE A 53 -9.02 6.14 -17.55
N ALA A 54 -7.87 6.81 -17.73
CA ALA A 54 -7.53 7.49 -18.98
C ALA A 54 -7.45 6.53 -20.17
N ILE A 55 -6.93 5.32 -19.98
CA ILE A 55 -6.91 4.27 -21.02
C ILE A 55 -8.33 3.79 -21.36
N CYS A 56 -9.20 3.62 -20.36
CA CYS A 56 -10.58 3.19 -20.57
C CYS A 56 -11.42 4.23 -21.34
N GLN A 57 -11.06 5.52 -21.23
CA GLN A 57 -11.69 6.61 -21.98
C GLN A 57 -11.28 6.66 -23.47
N VAL A 58 -10.25 5.89 -23.88
CA VAL A 58 -9.85 5.82 -25.29
C VAL A 58 -10.84 4.92 -26.03
N GLU A 59 -11.57 5.50 -27.00
CA GLU A 59 -12.63 4.82 -27.78
C GLU A 59 -12.17 3.52 -28.44
N ALA A 60 -10.87 3.34 -28.69
CA ALA A 60 -10.30 2.11 -29.24
C ALA A 60 -10.47 0.87 -28.35
N PHE A 61 -10.65 1.03 -27.05
CA PHE A 61 -10.79 -0.08 -26.10
C PHE A 61 -12.24 -0.48 -25.79
N GLY A 62 -13.23 0.35 -26.14
CA GLY A 62 -14.65 0.03 -25.98
C GLY A 62 -15.10 -0.27 -24.54
N LEU A 63 -14.35 0.19 -23.52
CA LEU A 63 -14.52 -0.13 -22.10
C LEU A 63 -15.18 1.03 -21.32
N SER A 64 -16.29 1.55 -21.85
CA SER A 64 -16.97 2.75 -21.33
C SER A 64 -17.66 2.56 -19.96
N ASP A 65 -17.77 1.32 -19.48
CA ASP A 65 -18.54 0.98 -18.27
C ASP A 65 -17.73 1.11 -16.97
N ILE A 66 -16.42 1.32 -17.04
CA ILE A 66 -15.54 1.39 -15.87
C ILE A 66 -15.56 2.80 -15.28
N THR A 67 -16.01 2.89 -14.03
CA THR A 67 -16.00 4.17 -13.29
C THR A 67 -14.61 4.46 -12.71
N LEU A 68 -14.26 5.74 -12.59
CA LEU A 68 -13.01 6.18 -11.95
C LEU A 68 -12.79 5.52 -10.58
N LEU A 69 -13.85 5.34 -9.82
CA LEU A 69 -13.79 4.76 -8.48
C LEU A 69 -13.41 3.27 -8.49
N GLN A 70 -13.85 2.51 -9.50
CA GLN A 70 -13.41 1.13 -9.71
C GLN A 70 -11.93 1.08 -10.12
N SER A 71 -11.47 2.02 -10.95
CA SER A 71 -10.05 2.13 -11.32
C SER A 71 -9.18 2.49 -10.11
N LEU A 72 -9.64 3.40 -9.23
CA LEU A 72 -8.96 3.76 -7.99
C LEU A 72 -8.95 2.63 -6.96
N LEU A 73 -10.06 1.89 -6.83
CA LEU A 73 -10.12 0.70 -5.99
C LEU A 73 -9.10 -0.35 -6.45
N PHE A 74 -9.00 -0.59 -7.76
CA PHE A 74 -7.99 -1.48 -8.32
C PHE A 74 -6.56 -0.93 -8.13
N GLY A 75 -6.37 0.37 -8.36
CA GLY A 75 -5.09 1.05 -8.14
C GLY A 75 -4.61 0.94 -6.70
N SER A 76 -5.51 1.10 -5.73
CA SER A 76 -5.18 0.85 -4.32
C SER A 76 -4.76 -0.60 -4.12
N LEU A 77 -5.50 -1.60 -4.60
CA LEU A 77 -5.19 -3.01 -4.38
C LEU A 77 -3.77 -3.40 -4.84
N ILE A 78 -3.26 -2.79 -5.90
CA ILE A 78 -1.93 -3.09 -6.49
C ILE A 78 -0.82 -2.17 -5.95
N SER A 79 -1.17 -1.13 -5.18
CA SER A 79 -0.19 -0.16 -4.71
C SER A 79 0.72 -0.69 -3.59
N ALA A 80 0.36 -1.79 -2.94
CA ALA A 80 1.20 -2.49 -1.97
C ALA A 80 2.42 -3.10 -2.69
N VAL A 81 3.62 -2.76 -2.21
CA VAL A 81 4.89 -3.19 -2.80
C VAL A 81 5.60 -4.11 -1.82
N ASP A 82 6.02 -5.29 -2.29
CA ASP A 82 6.83 -6.24 -1.52
C ASP A 82 8.33 -6.08 -1.88
N PRO A 83 9.20 -5.73 -0.93
CA PRO A 83 10.61 -5.47 -1.18
C PRO A 83 11.49 -6.72 -1.03
N VAL A 84 10.93 -7.93 -0.83
CA VAL A 84 11.72 -9.15 -0.53
C VAL A 84 12.90 -9.37 -1.50
N ALA A 85 12.68 -9.19 -2.81
CA ALA A 85 13.74 -9.34 -3.79
C ALA A 85 14.84 -8.26 -3.66
N VAL A 86 14.45 -7.03 -3.36
CA VAL A 86 15.37 -5.90 -3.17
C VAL A 86 16.17 -6.06 -1.88
N LEU A 87 15.51 -6.44 -0.79
CA LEU A 87 16.15 -6.68 0.50
C LEU A 87 17.16 -7.83 0.44
N ALA A 88 16.85 -8.91 -0.29
CA ALA A 88 17.78 -10.01 -0.50
C ALA A 88 19.05 -9.55 -1.23
N VAL A 89 18.94 -8.70 -2.25
CA VAL A 89 20.11 -8.15 -2.96
C VAL A 89 20.90 -7.21 -2.05
N PHE A 90 20.22 -6.38 -1.26
CA PHE A 90 20.83 -5.43 -0.33
C PHE A 90 21.68 -6.10 0.74
N GLU A 91 21.24 -7.26 1.23
CA GLU A 91 22.00 -8.08 2.18
C GLU A 91 23.28 -8.64 1.54
N ASN A 92 23.20 -9.11 0.29
CA ASN A 92 24.36 -9.62 -0.45
C ASN A 92 25.44 -8.55 -0.71
N ILE A 93 25.03 -7.31 -1.00
CA ILE A 93 25.97 -6.21 -1.29
C ILE A 93 26.41 -5.45 -0.04
N HIS A 94 25.98 -5.86 1.16
CA HIS A 94 26.28 -5.18 2.44
C HIS A 94 25.94 -3.68 2.39
N VAL A 95 24.71 -3.35 1.98
CA VAL A 95 24.24 -1.96 1.91
C VAL A 95 24.15 -1.33 3.30
N ASN A 96 24.10 0.00 3.37
CA ASN A 96 23.91 0.73 4.63
C ASN A 96 22.62 0.28 5.34
N GLU A 97 22.73 -0.10 6.62
CA GLU A 97 21.61 -0.51 7.48
C GLU A 97 20.46 0.50 7.48
N GLN A 98 20.75 1.80 7.38
CA GLN A 98 19.74 2.86 7.30
C GLN A 98 18.86 2.72 6.05
N LEU A 99 19.46 2.41 4.89
CA LEU A 99 18.71 2.25 3.64
C LEU A 99 17.87 0.96 3.68
N TYR A 100 18.42 -0.11 4.26
CA TYR A 100 17.69 -1.36 4.47
C TYR A 100 16.43 -1.12 5.31
N ILE A 101 16.57 -0.44 6.45
CA ILE A 101 15.46 -0.14 7.37
C ILE A 101 14.44 0.80 6.74
N LEU A 102 14.89 1.79 5.95
CA LEU A 102 14.01 2.71 5.23
C LEU A 102 13.10 1.97 4.25
N VAL A 103 13.66 1.10 3.41
CA VAL A 103 12.89 0.33 2.41
C VAL A 103 12.00 -0.71 3.09
N PHE A 104 12.53 -1.44 4.07
CA PHE A 104 11.74 -2.41 4.82
C PHE A 104 10.56 -1.75 5.55
N GLY A 105 10.81 -0.62 6.21
CA GLY A 105 9.78 0.13 6.92
C GLY A 105 8.74 0.77 6.00
N GLU A 106 9.17 1.27 4.84
CA GLU A 106 8.27 1.85 3.83
C GLU A 106 7.27 0.80 3.36
N SER A 107 7.75 -0.38 2.98
CA SER A 107 6.88 -1.45 2.51
C SER A 107 5.98 -2.02 3.61
N LEU A 108 6.47 -2.12 4.86
CA LEU A 108 5.65 -2.54 6.00
C LEU A 108 4.47 -1.58 6.25
N LEU A 109 4.71 -0.26 6.20
CA LEU A 109 3.64 0.73 6.37
C LEU A 109 2.75 0.86 5.13
N ASN A 110 3.32 0.72 3.93
CA ASN A 110 2.59 0.75 2.66
C ASN A 110 1.44 -0.26 2.65
N ASP A 111 1.66 -1.49 3.12
CA ASP A 111 0.61 -2.51 3.22
C ASP A 111 -0.61 -2.05 4.03
N ALA A 112 -0.36 -1.42 5.19
CA ALA A 112 -1.43 -0.89 6.03
C ALA A 112 -2.19 0.26 5.34
N VAL A 113 -1.47 1.21 4.75
CA VAL A 113 -2.05 2.35 4.01
C VAL A 113 -2.91 1.84 2.85
N THR A 114 -2.42 0.83 2.15
CA THR A 114 -3.10 0.24 0.99
C THR A 114 -4.42 -0.42 1.37
N VAL A 115 -4.44 -1.17 2.47
CA VAL A 115 -5.68 -1.78 3.00
C VAL A 115 -6.70 -0.72 3.40
N VAL A 116 -6.26 0.40 4.00
CA VAL A 116 -7.16 1.52 4.35
C VAL A 116 -7.73 2.16 3.09
N LEU A 117 -6.89 2.48 2.11
CA LEU A 117 -7.32 3.04 0.81
C LEU A 117 -8.32 2.14 0.09
N TYR A 118 -8.06 0.84 0.07
CA TYR A 118 -8.96 -0.14 -0.54
C TYR A 118 -10.33 -0.14 0.14
N ASN A 119 -10.38 -0.15 1.47
CA ASN A 119 -11.64 -0.11 2.22
C ASN A 119 -12.39 1.21 2.01
N LEU A 120 -11.66 2.33 1.95
CA LEU A 120 -12.21 3.65 1.68
C LEU A 120 -12.87 3.71 0.30
N PHE A 121 -12.18 3.31 -0.77
CA PHE A 121 -12.76 3.28 -2.11
C PHE A 121 -13.89 2.25 -2.25
N LYS A 122 -13.79 1.11 -1.58
CA LYS A 122 -14.87 0.12 -1.53
C LYS A 122 -16.12 0.69 -0.87
N SER A 123 -15.97 1.43 0.22
CA SER A 123 -17.08 2.10 0.90
C SER A 123 -17.72 3.15 -0.01
N PHE A 124 -16.91 3.98 -0.68
CA PHE A 124 -17.40 4.96 -1.65
C PHE A 124 -18.12 4.31 -2.84
N CYS A 125 -17.67 3.15 -3.32
CA CYS A 125 -18.37 2.39 -4.37
C CYS A 125 -19.76 1.90 -3.96
N GLN A 126 -20.00 1.73 -2.65
CA GLN A 126 -21.27 1.27 -2.10
C GLN A 126 -22.23 2.43 -1.77
N MET A 127 -21.71 3.65 -1.61
CA MET A 127 -22.52 4.85 -1.35
C MET A 127 -23.11 5.42 -2.65
N ARG A 128 -24.43 5.64 -2.68
CA ARG A 128 -25.15 6.21 -3.86
C ARG A 128 -25.04 7.73 -4.00
N THR A 129 -24.59 8.43 -2.96
CA THR A 129 -24.41 9.89 -2.91
C THR A 129 -23.17 10.21 -2.09
N ILE A 130 -22.15 10.80 -2.71
CA ILE A 130 -20.91 11.19 -2.02
C ILE A 130 -21.10 12.62 -1.52
N GLU A 131 -21.39 12.80 -0.23
CA GLU A 131 -21.35 14.11 0.40
C GLU A 131 -19.91 14.42 0.86
N ALA A 132 -19.48 15.67 0.74
CA ALA A 132 -18.11 16.09 1.08
C ALA A 132 -17.74 15.84 2.55
N ILE A 133 -18.75 15.60 3.40
CA ILE A 133 -18.63 15.31 4.83
C ILE A 133 -18.12 13.86 5.02
N ASP A 134 -18.48 12.94 4.12
CA ASP A 134 -18.02 11.54 4.13
C ASP A 134 -16.56 11.40 3.66
N ILE A 135 -16.07 12.36 2.88
CA ILE A 135 -14.67 12.41 2.42
C ILE A 135 -13.74 12.80 3.57
N PHE A 136 -14.21 13.66 4.49
CA PHE A 136 -13.44 14.09 5.66
C PHE A 136 -13.58 13.16 6.88
N ALA A 137 -14.66 12.37 6.93
CA ALA A 137 -14.91 11.38 7.97
C ALA A 137 -14.34 9.98 7.64
N GLY A 138 -13.78 9.81 6.44
CA GLY A 138 -13.10 8.58 6.00
C GLY A 138 -11.93 8.18 6.87
#